data_AF-A0A3N5VYS5-F1
#
_entry.id   AF-A0A3N5VYS5-F1
#
_cell.length_a   1.000
_cell.length_b   1.000
_cell.length_c   1.000
_cell.angle_alpha   90.00
_cell.angle_beta   90.00
_cell.angle_gamma   90.00
#
_symmetry.space_group_name_H-M   'P 1'
#
loop_
_entity.id
_entity.type
_entity.pdbx_description
1 polymer ?
#
loop_
_entity_poly.entity_id
_entity_poly.type
_entity_poly.pdbx_seq_one_letter_code
_entity_poly.pdbx_strand_id
1 'polypeptide(L)'
;RVKVAFTPEAALEAIEELGYPVVLKPPVGSWGRLLAKINDRDAAEAILEHKETLGSYQHSVYYIQEYIQKPGRDIRAMVVGDQTVCAIYRESSHWITNTARGGQGEACQLTPELNDLCVAAARAVGGGILAVDVLEDPHNGYLVNEVNHTMEFHTLAPMTGVDVPGIIVDYTIAVASGKIVPQLPIIVTPGLPVNFLGYSLPSFSTAPAHPAAIYGKEAV
;
A
#
# COMPACT_ATOMS: atom_id res chain seq x y z
N ARG A 1 10.04 11.03 7.98
CA ARG A 1 9.76 12.44 8.33
C ARG A 1 9.06 13.09 7.16
N VAL A 2 8.08 13.96 7.44
CA VAL A 2 7.23 14.62 6.43
C VAL A 2 7.09 16.10 6.80
N LYS A 3 7.05 16.97 5.81
CA LYS A 3 6.67 18.38 5.92
C LYS A 3 5.62 18.72 4.85
N VAL A 4 4.79 19.70 5.17
CA VAL A 4 3.76 20.23 4.27
C VAL A 4 3.96 21.73 4.15
N ALA A 5 3.96 22.22 2.92
CA ALA A 5 4.05 23.65 2.62
C ALA A 5 2.94 24.06 1.62
N PHE A 6 2.64 25.36 1.59
CA PHE A 6 1.57 25.94 0.78
C PHE A 6 2.06 27.02 -0.20
N THR A 7 3.37 27.32 -0.20
CA THR A 7 4.03 28.17 -1.20
C THR A 7 5.35 27.53 -1.65
N PRO A 8 5.88 27.87 -2.84
CA PRO A 8 7.18 27.40 -3.30
C PRO A 8 8.33 27.72 -2.35
N GLU A 9 8.35 28.92 -1.75
CA GLU A 9 9.41 29.36 -0.84
C GLU A 9 9.44 28.51 0.42
N ALA A 10 8.28 28.33 1.05
CA ALA A 10 8.13 27.48 2.23
C ALA A 10 8.42 26.00 1.90
N ALA A 11 8.12 25.57 0.68
CA ALA A 11 8.45 24.22 0.23
C ALA A 11 9.97 24.05 0.10
N LEU A 12 10.68 25.03 -0.46
CA LEU A 12 12.14 25.00 -0.56
C LEU A 12 12.80 24.99 0.81
N GLU A 13 12.35 25.85 1.73
CA GLU A 13 12.81 25.83 3.13
C GLU A 13 12.61 24.46 3.79
N ALA A 14 11.42 23.87 3.62
CA ALA A 14 11.12 22.54 4.16
C ALA A 14 12.00 21.43 3.56
N ILE A 15 12.38 21.53 2.27
CA ILE A 15 13.30 20.60 1.61
C ILE A 15 14.70 20.74 2.21
N GLU A 16 15.21 21.96 2.36
CA GLU A 16 16.54 22.24 2.94
C GLU A 16 16.62 21.76 4.40
N GLU A 17 15.54 21.92 5.17
CA GLU A 17 15.47 21.43 6.55
C GLU A 17 15.43 19.90 6.66
N LEU A 18 14.75 19.20 5.73
CA LEU A 18 14.73 17.73 5.71
C LEU A 18 16.06 17.16 5.25
N GLY A 19 16.74 17.87 4.34
CA GLY A 19 17.96 17.42 3.69
C GLY A 19 17.69 16.48 2.52
N TYR A 20 18.53 16.57 1.49
CA TYR A 20 18.42 15.75 0.28
C TYR A 20 18.94 14.31 0.50
N PRO A 21 18.41 13.30 -0.22
CA PRO A 21 17.27 13.41 -1.14
C PRO A 21 15.91 13.40 -0.44
N VAL A 22 14.93 14.08 -1.04
CA VAL A 22 13.52 14.09 -0.61
C VAL A 22 12.60 13.58 -1.71
N VAL A 23 11.40 13.16 -1.34
CA VAL A 23 10.31 12.83 -2.25
C VAL A 23 9.23 13.90 -2.14
N LEU A 24 8.96 14.59 -3.25
CA LEU A 24 7.79 15.43 -3.40
C LEU A 24 6.66 14.61 -4.03
N LYS A 25 5.49 14.63 -3.40
CA LYS A 25 4.28 13.96 -3.92
C LYS A 25 3.05 14.86 -3.81
N PRO A 26 2.05 14.73 -4.70
CA PRO A 26 0.78 15.42 -4.51
C PRO A 26 0.03 14.78 -3.34
N PRO A 27 -0.79 15.55 -2.58
CA PRO A 27 -1.62 14.98 -1.50
C PRO A 27 -2.73 14.08 -2.05
N VAL A 28 -3.11 14.28 -3.31
CA VAL A 28 -4.11 13.48 -4.03
C VAL A 28 -3.45 12.97 -5.31
N GLY A 29 -3.39 11.66 -5.45
CA GLY A 29 -2.79 11.01 -6.61
C GLY A 29 -2.94 9.49 -6.49
N SER A 30 -2.69 8.80 -7.60
CA SER A 30 -2.61 7.34 -7.62
C SER A 30 -1.57 6.89 -8.63
N TRP A 31 -1.22 5.61 -8.60
CA TRP A 31 -0.30 4.94 -9.52
C TRP A 31 1.09 5.60 -9.66
N GLY A 32 1.57 6.25 -8.60
CA GLY A 32 2.91 6.85 -8.56
C GLY A 32 3.12 7.97 -9.57
N ARG A 33 2.05 8.66 -9.98
CA ARG A 33 2.13 9.83 -10.86
C ARG A 33 2.57 11.06 -10.08
N LEU A 34 3.35 11.93 -10.74
CA LEU A 34 3.86 13.19 -10.19
C LEU A 34 4.74 13.03 -8.94
N LEU A 35 5.29 11.83 -8.72
CA LEU A 35 6.30 11.60 -7.70
C LEU A 35 7.66 12.10 -8.21
N ALA A 36 8.31 12.98 -7.46
CA ALA A 36 9.64 13.48 -7.76
C ALA A 36 10.61 13.13 -6.63
N LYS A 37 11.70 12.42 -6.97
CA LYS A 37 12.85 12.28 -6.09
C LYS A 37 13.80 13.44 -6.37
N ILE A 38 13.91 14.36 -5.43
CA ILE A 38 14.70 15.58 -5.53
C ILE A 38 16.02 15.33 -4.81
N ASN A 39 17.14 15.42 -5.54
CA ASN A 39 18.47 15.06 -5.03
C ASN A 39 19.33 16.27 -4.67
N ASP A 40 18.95 17.46 -5.13
CA ASP A 40 19.70 18.70 -4.96
C ASP A 40 18.76 19.91 -5.13
N ARG A 41 19.32 21.08 -4.84
CA ARG A 41 18.61 22.36 -4.86
C ARG A 41 18.14 22.76 -6.24
N ASP A 42 18.97 22.57 -7.28
CA ASP A 42 18.60 22.92 -8.65
C ASP A 42 17.37 22.13 -9.11
N ALA A 43 17.32 20.83 -8.80
CA ALA A 43 16.15 20.00 -9.05
C ALA A 43 14.94 20.44 -8.22
N ALA A 44 15.14 20.91 -6.98
CA ALA A 44 14.05 21.42 -6.14
C ALA A 44 13.42 22.67 -6.77
N GLU A 45 14.23 23.67 -7.10
CA GLU A 45 13.79 24.93 -7.70
C GLU A 45 13.02 24.68 -9.01
N ALA A 46 13.55 23.85 -9.91
CA ALA A 46 12.90 23.52 -11.17
C ALA A 46 11.55 22.80 -11.00
N ILE A 47 11.44 21.85 -10.06
CA ILE A 47 10.19 21.12 -9.82
C ILE A 47 9.14 22.02 -9.15
N LEU A 48 9.55 22.89 -8.22
CA LEU A 48 8.66 23.84 -7.56
C LEU A 48 8.11 24.88 -8.54
N GLU A 49 8.96 25.43 -9.42
CA GLU A 49 8.56 26.37 -10.47
C GLU A 49 7.56 25.74 -11.45
N HIS A 50 7.84 24.52 -11.92
CA HIS A 50 6.90 23.79 -12.78
C HIS A 50 5.54 23.59 -12.10
N LYS A 51 5.54 23.27 -10.81
CA LYS A 51 4.32 23.00 -10.05
C LYS A 51 3.51 24.27 -9.81
N GLU A 52 4.17 25.41 -9.58
CA GLU A 52 3.54 26.72 -9.46
C GLU A 52 2.95 27.18 -10.79
N THR A 53 3.73 27.08 -11.88
CA THR A 53 3.37 27.64 -13.18
C THR A 53 2.33 26.81 -13.92
N LEU A 54 2.44 25.48 -13.88
CA LEU A 54 1.59 24.56 -14.65
C LEU A 54 0.50 23.90 -13.79
N GLY A 55 0.51 24.12 -12.48
CA GLY A 55 -0.33 23.38 -11.57
C GLY A 55 -1.77 23.85 -11.49
N SER A 56 -2.70 22.91 -11.27
CA SER A 56 -4.05 23.25 -10.84
C SER A 56 -4.07 23.56 -9.34
N TYR A 57 -5.21 23.98 -8.78
CA TYR A 57 -5.35 24.20 -7.32
C TYR A 57 -4.95 22.98 -6.47
N GLN A 58 -5.03 21.76 -7.02
CA GLN A 58 -4.60 20.53 -6.33
C GLN A 58 -3.07 20.45 -6.17
N HIS A 59 -2.34 21.25 -6.95
CA HIS A 59 -0.90 21.42 -6.87
C HIS A 59 -0.49 22.62 -6.01
N SER A 60 -1.40 23.26 -5.26
CA SER A 60 -1.01 24.33 -4.32
C SER A 60 -0.45 23.79 -2.99
N VAL A 61 -0.56 22.47 -2.75
CA VAL A 61 -0.02 21.83 -1.55
C VAL A 61 1.24 21.04 -1.90
N TYR A 62 2.31 21.25 -1.15
CA TYR A 62 3.60 20.58 -1.33
C TYR A 62 3.79 19.57 -0.18
N TYR A 63 3.56 18.28 -0.47
CA TYR A 63 3.81 17.21 0.48
C TYR A 63 5.22 16.67 0.27
N ILE A 64 6.11 16.92 1.23
CA ILE A 64 7.53 16.62 1.14
C ILE A 64 7.86 15.55 2.17
N GLN A 65 8.48 14.47 1.73
CA GLN A 65 8.85 13.34 2.58
C GLN A 65 10.34 13.08 2.45
N GLU A 66 11.02 12.68 3.52
CA GLU A 66 12.38 12.18 3.39
C GLU A 66 12.42 10.94 2.49
N TYR A 67 13.45 10.81 1.66
CA TYR A 67 13.58 9.62 0.83
C TYR A 67 13.98 8.41 1.68
N ILE A 68 13.15 7.38 1.67
CA ILE A 68 13.43 6.09 2.34
C ILE A 68 14.22 5.18 1.39
N GLN A 69 15.42 4.76 1.83
CA GLN A 69 16.26 3.83 1.09
C GLN A 69 15.80 2.39 1.31
N LYS A 70 14.82 1.98 0.50
CA LYS A 70 14.24 0.63 0.51
C LYS A 70 15.18 -0.41 -0.13
N PRO A 71 15.03 -1.70 0.19
CA PRO A 71 15.80 -2.80 -0.41
C PRO A 71 15.32 -3.16 -1.84
N GLY A 72 14.95 -2.18 -2.67
CA GLY A 72 14.44 -2.39 -4.04
C GLY A 72 12.97 -2.80 -4.13
N ARG A 73 12.25 -2.86 -3.00
CA ARG A 73 10.83 -3.23 -2.96
C ARG A 73 10.04 -2.40 -1.95
N ASP A 74 8.72 -2.49 -2.04
CA ASP A 74 7.82 -2.14 -0.95
C ASP A 74 6.78 -3.25 -0.73
N ILE A 75 5.97 -3.11 0.31
CA ILE A 75 4.95 -4.10 0.66
C ILE A 75 3.58 -3.47 0.42
N ARG A 76 2.69 -4.20 -0.26
CA ARG A 76 1.26 -3.90 -0.31
C ARG A 76 0.50 -4.96 0.45
N ALA A 77 -0.08 -4.56 1.57
CA ALA A 77 -0.88 -5.42 2.45
C ALA A 77 -2.37 -5.09 2.31
N MET A 78 -3.21 -6.10 2.34
CA MET A 78 -4.66 -5.94 2.36
C MET A 78 -5.20 -6.17 3.76
N VAL A 79 -5.95 -5.19 4.27
CA VAL A 79 -6.65 -5.26 5.55
C VAL A 79 -8.15 -5.32 5.30
N VAL A 80 -8.81 -6.29 5.95
CA VAL A 80 -10.27 -6.42 5.96
C VAL A 80 -10.73 -6.48 7.40
N GLY A 81 -11.44 -5.43 7.84
CA GLY A 81 -11.81 -5.24 9.23
C GLY A 81 -10.59 -5.07 10.12
N ASP A 82 -10.38 -6.01 11.02
CA ASP A 82 -9.32 -5.99 12.04
C ASP A 82 -8.15 -6.94 11.72
N GLN A 83 -8.01 -7.34 10.45
CA GLN A 83 -7.01 -8.32 10.06
C GLN A 83 -6.38 -8.03 8.71
N THR A 84 -5.06 -8.23 8.64
CA THR A 84 -4.34 -8.29 7.37
C THR A 84 -4.51 -9.68 6.75
N VAL A 85 -5.16 -9.75 5.58
CA VAL A 85 -5.57 -11.02 4.97
C VAL A 85 -4.52 -11.59 4.01
N CYS A 86 -3.70 -10.71 3.43
CA CYS A 86 -2.58 -11.08 2.58
C CYS A 86 -1.68 -9.87 2.29
N ALA A 87 -0.44 -10.11 1.88
CA ALA A 87 0.46 -9.07 1.39
C ALA A 87 1.31 -9.56 0.22
N ILE A 88 1.80 -8.61 -0.58
CA ILE A 88 2.78 -8.85 -1.64
C ILE A 88 3.95 -7.87 -1.49
N TYR A 89 5.15 -8.32 -1.83
CA TYR A 89 6.24 -7.44 -2.20
C TYR A 89 5.98 -6.92 -3.61
N ARG A 90 6.30 -5.65 -3.86
CA ARG A 90 6.41 -5.10 -5.21
C ARG A 90 7.85 -4.66 -5.40
N GLU A 91 8.56 -5.34 -6.29
CA GLU A 91 9.98 -5.12 -6.54
C GLU A 91 10.20 -4.38 -7.86
N SER A 92 11.17 -3.47 -7.88
CA SER A 92 11.60 -2.79 -9.10
C SER A 92 13.06 -2.34 -8.98
N SER A 93 13.77 -2.33 -10.11
CA SER A 93 15.08 -1.67 -10.21
C SER A 93 14.97 -0.13 -10.10
N HIS A 94 13.76 0.42 -10.27
CA HIS A 94 13.46 1.83 -10.09
C HIS A 94 12.95 2.10 -8.65
N TRP A 95 13.16 3.32 -8.14
CA TRP A 95 12.77 3.67 -6.76
C TRP A 95 11.25 3.67 -6.51
N ILE A 96 10.48 3.76 -7.60
CA ILE A 96 9.01 3.61 -7.64
C ILE A 96 8.72 2.16 -8.06
N THR A 97 8.08 1.42 -7.17
CA THR A 97 7.91 -0.04 -7.26
C THR A 97 6.52 -0.49 -7.70
N ASN A 98 5.63 0.44 -8.03
CA ASN A 98 4.26 0.08 -8.36
C ASN A 98 4.17 -0.83 -9.61
N THR A 99 3.30 -1.82 -9.54
CA THR A 99 3.07 -2.79 -10.62
C THR A 99 2.62 -2.11 -11.92
N ALA A 100 1.88 -1.00 -11.82
CA ALA A 100 1.47 -0.18 -12.97
C ALA A 100 2.66 0.43 -13.75
N ARG A 101 3.88 0.45 -13.20
CA ARG A 101 5.12 0.87 -13.88
C ARG A 101 6.11 -0.27 -14.09
N GLY A 102 5.62 -1.51 -14.12
CA GLY A 102 6.43 -2.69 -14.41
C GLY A 102 7.13 -3.31 -13.19
N GLY A 103 6.74 -2.93 -11.97
CA GLY A 103 7.14 -3.64 -10.76
C GLY A 103 6.64 -5.09 -10.78
N GLN A 104 7.46 -6.03 -10.31
CA GLN A 104 7.12 -7.44 -10.20
C GLN A 104 6.59 -7.73 -8.80
N GLY A 105 5.54 -8.55 -8.71
CA GLY A 105 4.99 -8.93 -7.41
C GLY A 105 5.51 -10.29 -6.96
N GLU A 106 5.77 -10.43 -5.67
CA GLU A 106 6.00 -11.70 -5.00
C GLU A 106 5.14 -11.79 -3.73
N ALA A 107 4.74 -12.98 -3.31
CA ALA A 107 4.07 -13.15 -2.03
C ALA A 107 4.92 -12.64 -0.87
N CYS A 108 4.32 -11.84 0.02
CA CYS A 108 4.96 -11.38 1.25
C CYS A 108 4.40 -12.18 2.43
N GLN A 109 5.29 -12.75 3.24
CA GLN A 109 4.89 -13.43 4.47
C GLN A 109 4.37 -12.40 5.49
N LEU A 110 3.16 -12.61 5.98
CA LEU A 110 2.60 -11.79 7.06
C LEU A 110 3.22 -12.17 8.40
N THR A 111 4.06 -11.28 8.93
CA THR A 111 4.56 -11.36 10.30
C THR A 111 3.55 -10.72 11.27
N PRO A 112 3.57 -11.07 12.57
CA PRO A 112 2.76 -10.39 13.58
C PRO A 112 2.98 -8.87 13.59
N GLU A 113 4.24 -8.44 13.49
CA GLU A 113 4.62 -7.01 13.44
C GLU A 113 3.98 -6.29 12.24
N LEU A 114 4.05 -6.88 11.04
CA LEU A 114 3.46 -6.31 9.84
C LEU A 114 1.93 -6.25 9.93
N ASN A 115 1.30 -7.31 10.46
CA ASN A 115 -0.15 -7.33 10.68
C ASN A 115 -0.58 -6.22 11.64
N ASP A 116 0.09 -6.11 12.79
CA ASP A 116 -0.26 -5.14 13.83
C ASP A 116 -0.13 -3.71 13.30
N LEU A 117 0.93 -3.42 12.54
CA LEU A 117 1.12 -2.12 11.88
C LEU A 117 0.02 -1.83 10.86
N CYS A 118 -0.32 -2.78 9.99
CA CYS A 118 -1.32 -2.57 8.94
C CYS A 118 -2.73 -2.39 9.52
N VAL A 119 -3.09 -3.19 10.55
CA VAL A 119 -4.37 -3.06 11.25
C VAL A 119 -4.45 -1.73 12.00
N ALA A 120 -3.36 -1.30 12.65
CA ALA A 120 -3.31 0.02 13.30
C ALA A 120 -3.50 1.16 12.29
N ALA A 121 -2.84 1.07 11.12
CA ALA A 121 -2.99 2.05 10.04
C ALA A 121 -4.43 2.10 9.51
N ALA A 122 -5.06 0.94 9.29
CA ALA A 122 -6.44 0.84 8.85
C ALA A 122 -7.41 1.46 9.87
N ARG A 123 -7.26 1.13 11.16
CA ARG A 123 -8.09 1.70 12.24
C ARG A 123 -7.94 3.21 12.35
N ALA A 124 -6.73 3.75 12.15
CA ALA A 124 -6.46 5.18 12.21
C ALA A 124 -7.23 5.99 11.16
N VAL A 125 -7.65 5.36 10.06
CA VAL A 125 -8.45 5.99 8.99
C VAL A 125 -9.91 5.53 8.95
N GLY A 126 -10.39 4.84 10.00
CA GLY A 126 -11.79 4.41 10.14
C GLY A 126 -12.07 2.94 9.85
N GLY A 127 -11.07 2.16 9.45
CA GLY A 127 -11.19 0.73 9.17
C GLY A 127 -11.94 0.43 7.87
N GLY A 128 -12.40 -0.82 7.71
CA GLY A 128 -13.09 -1.28 6.52
C GLY A 128 -12.24 -2.21 5.68
N ILE A 129 -12.24 -1.98 4.37
CA ILE A 129 -11.48 -2.77 3.38
C ILE A 129 -10.46 -1.83 2.76
N LEU A 130 -9.20 -2.00 3.14
CA LEU A 130 -8.13 -1.05 2.82
C LEU A 130 -6.88 -1.79 2.36
N ALA A 131 -6.10 -1.15 1.50
CA ALA A 131 -4.73 -1.57 1.22
C ALA A 131 -3.73 -0.62 1.86
N VAL A 132 -2.75 -1.16 2.56
CA VAL A 132 -1.69 -0.41 3.24
C VAL A 132 -0.39 -0.64 2.48
N ASP A 133 0.22 0.46 2.01
CA ASP A 133 1.56 0.44 1.42
C ASP A 133 2.58 0.72 2.51
N VAL A 134 3.51 -0.23 2.71
CA VAL A 134 4.53 -0.22 3.76
C VAL A 134 5.92 -0.22 3.12
N LEU A 135 6.83 0.59 3.66
CA LEU A 135 8.23 0.64 3.26
C LEU A 135 9.10 -0.04 4.33
N GLU A 136 10.11 -0.76 3.88
CA GLU A 136 11.18 -1.30 4.72
C GLU A 136 12.29 -0.25 4.84
N ASP A 137 12.49 0.27 6.06
CA ASP A 137 13.58 1.19 6.39
C ASP A 137 14.67 0.46 7.21
N PRO A 138 15.95 0.52 6.79
CA PRO A 138 17.05 -0.18 7.48
C PRO A 138 17.26 0.22 8.95
N HIS A 139 16.78 1.39 9.36
CA HIS A 139 17.01 1.94 10.70
C HIS A 139 15.76 1.94 11.57
N ASN A 140 14.58 2.08 10.95
CA ASN A 140 13.31 2.28 11.64
C ASN A 140 12.33 1.11 11.46
N GLY A 141 12.69 0.07 10.71
CA GLY A 141 11.82 -1.07 10.44
C GLY A 141 10.70 -0.73 9.46
N TYR A 142 9.48 -1.19 9.71
CA TYR A 142 8.34 -0.95 8.83
C TYR A 142 7.73 0.45 9.00
N LEU A 143 7.57 1.17 7.89
CA LEU A 143 6.97 2.50 7.83
C LEU A 143 5.73 2.49 6.94
N VAL A 144 4.59 2.96 7.46
CA VAL A 144 3.38 3.15 6.64
C VAL A 144 3.57 4.36 5.71
N ASN A 145 3.39 4.16 4.41
CA ASN A 145 3.55 5.21 3.39
C ASN A 145 2.22 5.74 2.85
N GLU A 146 1.25 4.86 2.62
CA GLU A 146 -0.05 5.22 2.06
C GLU A 146 -1.13 4.22 2.46
N VAL A 147 -2.37 4.68 2.63
CA VAL A 147 -3.55 3.82 2.81
C VAL A 147 -4.53 4.09 1.67
N ASN A 148 -4.90 3.03 0.96
CA ASN A 148 -5.72 3.06 -0.25
C ASN A 148 -7.10 2.48 0.04
N HIS A 149 -8.16 3.23 -0.28
CA HIS A 149 -9.55 2.82 -0.07
C HIS A 149 -10.15 2.04 -1.24
N THR A 150 -9.68 2.28 -2.47
CA THR A 150 -10.11 1.54 -3.67
C THR A 150 -8.98 0.66 -4.14
N MET A 151 -8.95 -0.58 -3.65
CA MET A 151 -7.84 -1.46 -3.90
C MET A 151 -8.09 -2.42 -5.06
N GLU A 152 -7.07 -2.60 -5.89
CA GLU A 152 -7.04 -3.62 -6.93
C GLU A 152 -6.41 -4.90 -6.38
N PHE A 153 -7.10 -6.03 -6.51
CA PHE A 153 -6.62 -7.34 -6.05
C PHE A 153 -6.42 -8.35 -7.19
N HIS A 154 -6.51 -7.90 -8.45
CA HIS A 154 -6.37 -8.78 -9.62
C HIS A 154 -4.98 -9.44 -9.73
N THR A 155 -3.92 -8.76 -9.29
CA THR A 155 -2.56 -9.31 -9.18
C THR A 155 -2.33 -10.00 -7.84
N LEU A 156 -2.87 -9.42 -6.77
CA LEU A 156 -2.61 -9.84 -5.40
C LEU A 156 -3.26 -11.19 -5.07
N ALA A 157 -4.54 -11.40 -5.43
CA ALA A 157 -5.26 -12.65 -5.13
C ALA A 157 -4.63 -13.91 -5.75
N PRO A 158 -4.31 -13.96 -7.06
CA PRO A 158 -3.68 -15.16 -7.64
C PRO A 158 -2.26 -15.39 -7.11
N MET A 159 -1.54 -14.33 -6.73
CA MET A 159 -0.17 -14.40 -6.24
C MET A 159 -0.09 -14.94 -4.81
N THR A 160 -1.08 -14.64 -3.98
CA THR A 160 -1.14 -15.10 -2.59
C THR A 160 -1.97 -16.36 -2.41
N GLY A 161 -2.81 -16.70 -3.40
CA GLY A 161 -3.76 -17.81 -3.33
C GLY A 161 -4.95 -17.54 -2.40
N VAL A 162 -5.10 -16.31 -1.92
CA VAL A 162 -6.18 -15.90 -1.02
C VAL A 162 -7.44 -15.55 -1.79
N ASP A 163 -8.58 -16.09 -1.37
CA ASP A 163 -9.90 -15.70 -1.88
C ASP A 163 -10.31 -14.33 -1.33
N VAL A 164 -9.62 -13.30 -1.82
CA VAL A 164 -9.89 -11.90 -1.49
C VAL A 164 -11.34 -11.50 -1.78
N PRO A 165 -11.94 -11.83 -2.95
CA PRO A 165 -13.34 -11.50 -3.22
C PRO A 165 -14.29 -12.13 -2.21
N GLY A 166 -14.12 -13.41 -1.87
CA GLY A 166 -14.94 -14.09 -0.87
C GLY A 166 -14.88 -13.41 0.50
N ILE A 167 -13.66 -13.09 0.97
CA ILE A 167 -13.44 -12.39 2.24
C ILE A 167 -14.14 -11.01 2.26
N ILE A 168 -14.05 -10.25 1.16
CA ILE A 168 -14.74 -8.95 1.03
C ILE A 168 -16.26 -9.12 1.15
N VAL A 169 -16.83 -10.12 0.46
CA VAL A 169 -18.27 -10.41 0.50
C VAL A 169 -18.70 -10.80 1.91
N ASP A 170 -17.99 -11.71 2.56
CA ASP A 170 -18.27 -12.17 3.91
C ASP A 170 -18.21 -11.01 4.93
N TYR A 171 -17.18 -10.17 4.83
CA TYR A 171 -17.03 -8.96 5.64
C TYR A 171 -18.23 -8.02 5.44
N THR A 172 -18.60 -7.77 4.19
CA THR A 172 -19.69 -6.84 3.85
C THR A 172 -21.04 -7.34 4.40
N ILE A 173 -21.32 -8.65 4.28
CA ILE A 173 -22.53 -9.27 4.84
C ILE A 173 -22.51 -9.20 6.38
N ALA A 174 -21.37 -9.47 7.02
CA ALA A 174 -21.24 -9.39 8.47
C ALA A 174 -21.57 -7.98 8.98
N VAL A 175 -20.97 -6.94 8.38
CA VAL A 175 -21.23 -5.54 8.73
C VAL A 175 -22.70 -5.17 8.47
N ALA A 176 -23.25 -5.53 7.30
CA ALA A 176 -24.65 -5.23 6.96
C ALA A 176 -25.66 -5.91 7.90
N SER A 177 -25.30 -7.06 8.48
CA SER A 177 -26.13 -7.79 9.45
C SER A 177 -25.91 -7.35 10.91
N GLY A 178 -25.10 -6.31 11.15
CA GLY A 178 -24.79 -5.81 12.49
C GLY A 178 -23.90 -6.75 13.32
N LYS A 179 -23.29 -7.76 12.70
CA LYS A 179 -22.32 -8.62 13.35
C LYS A 179 -20.96 -7.90 13.39
N ILE A 180 -20.30 -7.93 14.54
CA ILE A 180 -18.89 -7.58 14.62
C ILE A 180 -18.12 -8.60 13.77
N VAL A 181 -17.20 -8.09 12.97
CA VAL A 181 -16.43 -8.80 11.94
C VAL A 181 -15.94 -10.16 12.45
N PRO A 182 -16.17 -11.27 11.74
CA PRO A 182 -15.63 -12.57 12.16
C PRO A 182 -14.10 -12.50 12.24
N GLN A 183 -13.52 -13.16 13.24
CA GLN A 183 -12.08 -13.44 13.23
C GLN A 183 -11.77 -14.26 11.97
N LEU A 184 -11.11 -13.63 11.00
CA LEU A 184 -10.69 -14.33 9.79
C LEU A 184 -9.49 -15.23 10.16
N PRO A 185 -9.31 -16.39 9.54
CA PRO A 185 -8.08 -17.15 9.72
C PRO A 185 -6.90 -16.33 9.16
N ILE A 186 -5.78 -16.25 9.88
CA ILE A 186 -4.54 -15.71 9.30
C ILE A 186 -4.14 -16.66 8.17
N ILE A 187 -4.24 -16.21 6.92
CA ILE A 187 -3.83 -17.04 5.79
C ILE A 187 -2.33 -16.86 5.61
N VAL A 188 -1.60 -17.85 6.14
CA VAL A 188 -0.15 -17.98 5.92
C VAL A 188 0.05 -18.49 4.49
N THR A 189 0.86 -17.78 3.70
CA THR A 189 1.16 -18.20 2.33
C THR A 189 1.84 -19.58 2.35
N PRO A 190 1.35 -20.56 1.57
CA PRO A 190 1.95 -21.89 1.53
C PRO A 190 3.40 -21.84 1.00
N GLY A 191 4.36 -22.44 1.71
CA GLY A 191 5.72 -22.67 1.21
C GLY A 191 6.88 -22.08 2.03
N LEU A 192 6.62 -21.32 3.08
CA LEU A 192 7.64 -20.83 4.02
C LEU A 192 7.52 -21.58 5.36
N PRO A 193 8.64 -22.01 6.00
CA PRO A 193 8.59 -22.80 7.22
C PRO A 193 7.92 -22.00 8.35
N VAL A 194 6.86 -22.57 8.93
CA VAL A 194 6.07 -21.97 10.01
C VAL A 194 6.60 -22.49 11.35
N ASN A 195 7.06 -21.60 12.23
CA ASN A 195 7.16 -21.90 13.65
C ASN A 195 6.09 -21.09 14.42
N PHE A 196 5.02 -21.82 14.78
CA PHE A 196 4.05 -21.62 15.86
C PHE A 196 3.19 -20.34 15.97
N LEU A 197 1.86 -20.55 16.01
CA LEU A 197 1.01 -20.45 17.23
C LEU A 197 -0.30 -21.23 17.02
N GLY A 198 -0.74 -21.93 18.08
CA GLY A 198 -1.76 -22.98 18.04
C GLY A 198 -3.20 -22.49 17.84
N TYR A 199 -3.64 -22.49 16.58
CA TYR A 199 -5.07 -22.42 16.22
C TYR A 199 -5.46 -23.67 15.45
N SER A 200 -6.52 -24.35 15.91
CA SER A 200 -7.18 -25.39 15.15
C SER A 200 -8.07 -24.72 14.11
N LEU A 201 -7.84 -25.00 12.82
CA LEU A 201 -8.74 -24.59 11.75
C LEU A 201 -10.09 -25.31 11.94
N PRO A 202 -11.23 -24.62 11.90
CA PRO A 202 -12.50 -25.31 11.70
C PRO A 202 -12.44 -25.97 10.31
N SER A 203 -12.84 -27.24 10.26
CA SER A 203 -12.92 -28.03 9.03
C SER A 203 -13.89 -27.38 8.06
N PHE A 204 -13.37 -26.76 7.00
CA PHE A 204 -14.19 -26.35 5.86
C PHE A 204 -14.52 -27.59 5.02
N SER A 205 -15.81 -27.81 4.80
CA SER A 205 -16.29 -28.69 3.73
C SER A 205 -15.84 -28.10 2.40
N THR A 206 -15.10 -28.89 1.62
CA THR A 206 -14.69 -28.53 0.27
C THR A 206 -15.93 -28.43 -0.61
N ALA A 207 -16.46 -27.23 -0.79
CA ALA A 207 -17.38 -26.96 -1.89
C ALA A 207 -16.56 -26.98 -3.21
N PRO A 208 -17.06 -27.63 -4.27
CA PRO A 208 -16.31 -27.74 -5.52
C PRO A 208 -16.09 -26.36 -6.14
N ALA A 209 -14.88 -26.14 -6.65
CA ALA A 209 -14.51 -24.95 -7.40
C ALA A 209 -15.51 -24.69 -8.53
N HIS A 210 -16.19 -23.55 -8.47
CA HIS A 210 -16.99 -23.07 -9.60
C HIS A 210 -16.03 -22.67 -10.73
N PRO A 211 -16.21 -23.16 -11.97
CA PRO A 211 -15.32 -22.81 -13.06
C PRO A 211 -15.41 -21.31 -13.34
N ALA A 212 -14.24 -20.65 -13.30
CA ALA A 212 -14.07 -19.26 -13.65
C ALA A 212 -14.62 -19.01 -15.06
N ALA A 213 -15.68 -18.20 -15.16
CA ALA A 213 -16.14 -17.67 -16.42
C ALA A 213 -15.10 -16.66 -16.92
N ILE A 214 -14.35 -17.05 -17.94
CA ILE A 214 -13.51 -16.16 -18.75
C ILE A 214 -14.46 -15.18 -19.46
N TYR A 215 -14.58 -13.95 -18.94
CA TYR A 215 -15.16 -12.86 -19.72
C TYR A 215 -14.07 -12.17 -20.51
N GLY A 216 -14.23 -12.24 -21.84
CA GLY A 216 -13.27 -11.85 -22.84
C GLY A 216 -13.10 -10.35 -22.99
N LYS A 217 -12.03 -10.04 -23.74
CA LYS A 217 -11.71 -8.76 -24.37
C LYS A 217 -12.96 -8.07 -24.93
N GLU A 218 -13.08 -6.77 -24.64
CA GLU A 218 -13.41 -5.75 -25.64
C GLU A 218 -13.04 -4.39 -25.05
N ALA A 219 -11.93 -3.84 -25.55
CA ALA A 219 -11.58 -2.43 -25.41
C ALA A 219 -12.03 -1.75 -26.69
N VAL A 220 -12.90 -0.74 -26.56
CA VAL A 220 -13.08 0.35 -27.52
C VAL A 220 -12.69 1.63 -26.77
#